data_AF-A0A939H567-F1
#
_entry.id   AF-A0A939H567-F1
#
_cell.length_a   1.000
_cell.length_b   1.000
_cell.length_c   1.000
_cell.angle_alpha   90.00
_cell.angle_beta   90.00
_cell.angle_gamma   90.00
#
_symmetry.space_group_name_H-M   'P 1'
#
loop_
_entity.id
_entity.type
_entity.pdbx_description
1 polymer ?
#
loop_
_entity_poly.entity_id
_entity_poly.type
_entity_poly.pdbx_seq_one_letter_code
_entity_poly.pdbx_strand_id
1 'polypeptide(L)'
;MRGKLPWPSFLENSTCKVIKEADGTYGPTEVELHNGKAIYDPKGKSIMTAEKQLIHLTGKFVIKGDINPSEPTFRGYVEYQDLKRQIHETLKILNPDGSVYSTEVMLK
;
A
#
# COMPACT_ATOMS: atom_id res chain seq x y z
N MET A 1 -22.84 -0.14 16.49
CA MET A 1 -21.44 0.13 16.13
C MET A 1 -21.26 1.65 15.98
N ARG A 2 -20.91 2.35 17.07
CA ARG A 2 -20.57 3.78 16.99
C ARG A 2 -19.11 3.89 16.55
N GLY A 3 -18.83 4.61 15.46
CA GLY A 3 -17.47 5.05 15.13
C GLY A 3 -16.76 4.44 13.91
N LYS A 4 -17.34 3.47 13.20
CA LYS A 4 -16.77 3.02 11.90
C LYS A 4 -17.32 3.90 10.78
N LEU A 5 -16.41 4.55 10.07
CA LEU A 5 -16.77 5.27 8.85
C LEU A 5 -17.00 4.24 7.73
N PRO A 6 -18.02 4.43 6.87
CA PRO A 6 -18.16 3.61 5.68
C PRO A 6 -17.00 3.90 4.73
N TRP A 7 -16.50 2.86 4.07
CA TRP A 7 -15.46 3.02 3.06
C TRP A 7 -16.00 3.76 1.82
N PRO A 8 -15.33 4.83 1.35
CA PRO A 8 -15.79 5.64 0.23
C PRO A 8 -15.41 5.00 -1.12
N SER A 9 -16.09 3.91 -1.51
CA SER A 9 -15.81 3.24 -2.79
C SER A 9 -15.96 4.13 -4.03
N PHE A 10 -16.71 5.23 -3.94
CA PHE A 10 -16.84 6.21 -5.03
C PHE A 10 -15.54 6.99 -5.32
N LEU A 11 -14.56 6.95 -4.42
CA LEU A 11 -13.23 7.56 -4.62
C LEU A 11 -12.23 6.60 -5.29
N GLU A 12 -12.58 5.33 -5.45
CA GLU A 12 -11.72 4.34 -6.11
C GLU A 12 -11.60 4.67 -7.61
N ASN A 13 -10.45 5.22 -7.99
CA ASN A 13 -10.21 5.79 -9.31
C ASN A 13 -9.28 4.94 -10.19
N SER A 14 -8.62 3.92 -9.62
CA SER A 14 -7.59 3.14 -10.30
C SER A 14 -7.65 1.67 -9.89
N THR A 15 -7.28 0.77 -10.81
CA THR A 15 -7.06 -0.66 -10.52
C THR A 15 -5.56 -0.90 -10.36
N CYS A 16 -5.16 -1.59 -9.30
CA CYS A 16 -3.78 -1.98 -9.08
C CYS A 16 -3.67 -3.40 -8.54
N LYS A 17 -2.49 -3.98 -8.73
CA LYS A 17 -2.12 -5.27 -8.14
C LYS A 17 -0.93 -5.07 -7.22
N VAL A 18 -1.08 -5.49 -5.95
CA VAL A 18 -0.03 -5.38 -4.93
C VAL A 18 0.59 -6.74 -4.72
N ILE A 19 1.91 -6.80 -4.92
CA ILE A 19 2.70 -8.00 -4.72
C ILE A 19 3.65 -7.77 -3.56
N LYS A 20 3.63 -8.69 -2.60
CA LYS A 20 4.62 -8.80 -1.54
C LYS A 20 5.74 -9.74 -1.98
N GLU A 21 6.96 -9.31 -1.75
CA GLU A 21 8.15 -10.17 -1.85
C GLU A 21 8.44 -10.73 -0.45
N ALA A 22 8.51 -12.04 -0.34
CA ALA A 22 8.86 -12.76 0.88
C ALA A 22 10.13 -13.59 0.66
N ASP A 23 10.96 -13.73 1.69
CA ASP A 23 12.16 -14.56 1.62
C ASP A 23 11.77 -16.04 1.62
N GLY A 24 11.91 -16.71 0.48
CA GLY A 24 11.65 -18.14 0.32
C GLY A 24 12.92 -18.98 0.38
N THR A 25 12.76 -20.29 0.62
CA THR A 25 13.87 -21.25 0.74
C THR A 25 14.75 -21.34 -0.51
N TYR A 26 14.19 -21.06 -1.70
CA TYR A 26 14.88 -21.15 -2.99
C TYR A 26 15.03 -19.79 -3.70
N GLY A 27 14.72 -18.68 -3.01
CA GLY A 27 14.70 -17.33 -3.57
C GLY A 27 13.47 -16.53 -3.14
N PRO A 28 13.38 -15.26 -3.55
CA PRO A 28 12.23 -14.41 -3.23
C PRO A 28 10.96 -15.00 -3.83
N THR A 29 9.94 -15.17 -2.99
CA THR A 29 8.61 -15.65 -3.38
C THR A 29 7.66 -14.47 -3.46
N GLU A 30 6.91 -14.38 -4.55
CA GLU A 30 5.91 -13.33 -4.76
C GLU A 30 4.54 -13.80 -4.24
N VAL A 31 3.90 -12.96 -3.41
CA VAL A 31 2.57 -13.20 -2.86
C VAL A 31 1.65 -12.06 -3.29
N GLU A 32 0.58 -12.38 -4.00
CA GLU A 32 -0.46 -11.41 -4.34
C GLU A 32 -1.28 -11.05 -3.10
N LEU A 33 -1.20 -9.78 -2.68
CA LEU A 33 -1.94 -9.27 -1.53
C LEU A 33 -3.25 -8.58 -1.92
N HIS A 34 -3.28 -7.97 -3.09
CA HIS A 34 -4.46 -7.26 -3.58
C HIS A 34 -4.47 -7.24 -5.10
N ASN A 35 -5.65 -7.38 -5.69
CA ASN A 35 -5.89 -7.22 -7.11
C ASN A 35 -7.30 -6.65 -7.31
N GLY A 36 -7.36 -5.35 -7.58
CA GLY A 36 -8.64 -4.68 -7.73
C GLY A 36 -8.55 -3.17 -7.64
N LYS A 37 -9.71 -2.54 -7.45
CA LYS A 37 -9.81 -1.09 -7.35
C LYS A 37 -9.21 -0.57 -6.05
N ALA A 38 -8.63 0.62 -6.14
CA ALA A 38 -8.03 1.35 -5.04
C ALA A 38 -8.14 2.87 -5.30
N ILE A 39 -7.92 3.66 -4.27
CA ILE A 39 -7.79 5.11 -4.40
C ILE A 39 -6.32 5.40 -4.70
N TYR A 40 -6.04 5.98 -5.86
CA TYR A 40 -4.71 6.43 -6.25
C TYR A 40 -4.58 7.94 -6.04
N ASP A 41 -3.59 8.35 -5.25
CA ASP A 41 -3.15 9.74 -5.10
C ASP A 41 -1.79 9.92 -5.81
N PRO A 42 -1.74 10.62 -6.97
CA PRO A 42 -0.52 10.82 -7.74
C PRO A 42 0.39 11.92 -7.16
N LYS A 43 0.05 12.52 -6.01
CA LYS A 43 0.89 13.56 -5.40
C LYS A 43 2.23 12.99 -4.97
N GLY A 44 3.22 13.14 -5.85
CA GLY A 44 4.61 12.86 -5.53
C GLY A 44 5.12 13.80 -4.44
N LYS A 45 5.92 13.24 -3.52
CA LYS A 45 6.56 13.99 -2.42
C LYS A 45 8.01 13.58 -2.34
N SER A 46 8.89 14.54 -2.10
CA SER A 46 10.28 14.25 -1.74
C SER A 46 10.42 14.20 -0.23
N ILE A 47 10.97 13.10 0.29
CA ILE A 47 11.23 12.93 1.71
C ILE A 47 12.74 12.76 1.93
N MET A 48 13.26 13.36 3.00
CA MET A 48 14.62 13.13 3.46
C MET A 48 14.57 12.00 4.49
N THR A 49 15.28 10.91 4.23
CA THR A 49 15.35 9.79 5.19
C THR A 49 16.25 10.13 6.38
N ALA A 50 16.21 9.30 7.42
CA ALA A 50 17.10 9.43 8.58
C ALA A 50 18.58 9.36 8.18
N GLU A 51 18.90 8.65 7.10
CA GLU A 51 20.23 8.50 6.51
C GLU A 51 20.63 9.68 5.62
N LYS A 52 19.86 10.78 5.63
CA LYS A 52 20.06 11.97 4.79
C LYS A 52 20.02 11.67 3.29
N GLN A 53 19.25 10.67 2.89
CA GLN A 53 18.99 10.39 1.48
C GLN A 53 17.68 11.06 1.05
N LEU A 54 17.71 11.74 -0.10
CA LEU A 54 16.51 12.29 -0.71
C LEU A 54 15.82 11.21 -1.54
N ILE A 55 14.61 10.83 -1.16
CA ILE A 55 13.78 9.86 -1.90
C ILE A 55 12.61 10.59 -2.53
N HIS A 56 12.37 10.32 -3.81
CA HIS A 56 11.21 10.81 -4.55
C HIS A 56 10.10 9.77 -4.51
N LEU A 57 9.01 10.06 -3.83
CA LEU A 57 7.80 9.25 -3.88
C LEU A 57 6.99 9.63 -5.12
N THR A 58 6.50 8.63 -5.84
CA THR A 58 5.77 8.81 -7.11
C THR A 58 4.25 8.79 -6.94
N GLY A 59 3.76 8.48 -5.75
CA GLY A 59 2.34 8.47 -5.40
C GLY A 59 2.02 7.47 -4.29
N LYS A 60 0.73 7.32 -4.01
CA LYS A 60 0.21 6.43 -2.96
C LYS A 60 -1.07 5.74 -3.42
N PHE A 61 -1.19 4.46 -3.09
CA PHE A 61 -2.46 3.74 -3.15
C PHE A 61 -3.07 3.60 -1.76
N VAL A 62 -4.38 3.78 -1.64
CA VAL A 62 -5.16 3.50 -0.43
C VAL A 62 -6.16 2.41 -0.75
N ILE A 63 -6.01 1.28 -0.07
CA ILE A 63 -6.80 0.06 -0.29
C ILE A 63 -7.67 -0.18 0.93
N LYS A 64 -8.91 -0.61 0.70
CA LYS A 64 -9.88 -0.90 1.75
C LYS A 64 -9.40 -2.06 2.63
N GLY A 65 -9.43 -1.87 3.95
CA GLY A 65 -9.13 -2.89 4.94
C GLY A 65 -7.65 -3.26 5.07
N ASP A 66 -7.40 -4.43 5.65
CA ASP A 66 -6.06 -5.01 5.82
C ASP A 66 -5.75 -5.96 4.65
N ILE A 67 -4.77 -5.59 3.82
CA ILE A 67 -4.31 -6.43 2.69
C ILE A 67 -3.25 -7.46 3.10
N ASN A 68 -2.67 -7.33 4.29
CA ASN A 68 -1.63 -8.23 4.77
C ASN A 68 -1.74 -8.45 6.29
N PRO A 69 -2.66 -9.30 6.76
CA PRO A 69 -2.90 -9.50 8.19
C PRO A 69 -1.70 -10.07 8.96
N SER A 70 -0.79 -10.79 8.28
CA SER A 70 0.35 -11.45 8.90
C SER A 70 1.46 -10.47 9.32
N GLU A 71 1.69 -9.40 8.56
CA GLU A 71 2.76 -8.44 8.82
C GLU A 71 2.26 -7.00 8.64
N PRO A 72 2.56 -6.10 9.60
CA PRO A 72 2.14 -4.70 9.53
C PRO A 72 2.81 -3.93 8.39
N THR A 73 4.05 -4.31 8.04
CA THR A 73 4.84 -3.73 6.96
C THR A 73 5.41 -4.84 6.09
N PHE A 74 5.54 -4.59 4.79
CA PHE A 74 6.13 -5.55 3.85
C PHE A 74 6.86 -4.85 2.70
N ARG A 75 7.73 -5.61 2.02
CA ARG A 75 8.43 -5.19 0.80
C ARG A 75 7.77 -5.79 -0.43
N GLY A 76 7.95 -5.15 -1.57
CA GLY A 76 7.45 -5.61 -2.86
C GLY A 76 7.14 -4.45 -3.79
N TYR A 77 6.20 -4.65 -4.70
CA TYR A 77 5.86 -3.69 -5.74
C TYR A 77 4.37 -3.63 -6.02
N VAL A 78 3.95 -2.53 -6.65
CA VAL A 78 2.61 -2.35 -7.19
C VAL A 78 2.68 -2.32 -8.70
N GLU A 79 1.84 -3.14 -9.34
CA GLU A 79 1.59 -3.09 -10.78
C GLU A 79 0.43 -2.13 -11.05
N TYR A 80 0.71 -1.09 -11.83
CA TYR A 80 -0.26 -0.07 -12.22
C TYR A 80 0.09 0.46 -13.62
N GLN A 81 -0.89 0.45 -14.52
CA GLN A 81 -0.71 0.89 -15.93
C GLN A 81 0.50 0.21 -16.61
N ASP A 82 0.62 -1.10 -16.44
CA ASP A 82 1.72 -1.92 -16.98
C ASP A 82 3.13 -1.54 -16.48
N LEU A 83 3.21 -0.70 -15.44
CA LEU A 83 4.44 -0.32 -14.78
C LEU A 83 4.52 -0.97 -13.39
N LYS A 84 5.71 -1.48 -13.06
CA LYS A 84 6.04 -1.94 -11.71
C LYS A 84 6.67 -0.77 -10.94
N ARG A 85 6.06 -0.41 -9.82
CA ARG A 85 6.58 0.62 -8.90
C ARG A 85 6.92 0.01 -7.56
N GLN A 86 8.08 0.34 -7.03
CA GLN A 86 8.59 -0.25 -5.80
C GLN A 86 7.86 0.35 -4.60
N ILE A 87 7.52 -0.50 -3.63
CA ILE A 87 6.94 -0.04 -2.37
C ILE A 87 8.06 0.59 -1.55
N HIS A 88 7.84 1.83 -1.13
CA HIS A 88 8.70 2.51 -0.18
C HIS A 88 8.26 2.22 1.26
N GLU A 89 6.97 2.38 1.53
CA GLU A 89 6.38 2.27 2.86
C GLU A 89 4.94 1.78 2.78
N THR A 90 4.51 1.07 3.81
CA THR A 90 3.12 0.63 4.00
C THR A 90 2.63 1.05 5.37
N LEU A 91 1.38 1.52 5.45
CA LEU A 91 0.78 2.02 6.68
C LEU A 91 -0.65 1.51 6.83
N LYS A 92 -0.98 0.94 7.98
CA LYS A 92 -2.35 0.54 8.33
C LYS A 92 -3.04 1.66 9.10
N ILE A 93 -4.13 2.17 8.54
CA ILE A 93 -4.99 3.17 9.19
C ILE A 93 -6.04 2.43 10.00
N LEU A 94 -6.15 2.77 11.28
CA LEU A 94 -7.06 2.09 12.20
C LEU A 94 -8.35 2.88 12.39
N ASN A 95 -9.45 2.16 12.58
CA ASN A 95 -10.67 2.68 13.13
C ASN A 95 -10.49 2.96 14.64
N PRO A 96 -11.38 3.75 15.27
CA PRO A 96 -11.37 3.97 16.71
C PRO A 96 -11.45 2.69 17.58
N ASP A 97 -11.96 1.59 17.02
CA ASP A 97 -12.04 0.29 17.70
C ASP A 97 -10.79 -0.61 17.49
N GLY A 98 -9.77 -0.10 16.81
CA GLY A 98 -8.53 -0.81 16.51
C GLY A 98 -8.58 -1.71 15.27
N SER A 99 -9.74 -1.87 14.62
CA SER A 99 -9.82 -2.61 13.35
C SER A 99 -9.20 -1.80 12.20
N VAL A 100 -8.56 -2.47 11.24
CA VAL A 100 -7.94 -1.78 10.10
C VAL A 100 -9.01 -1.23 9.16
N TYR A 101 -9.00 0.09 8.97
CA TYR A 101 -9.85 0.81 8.03
C TYR A 101 -9.32 0.70 6.60
N SER A 102 -8.02 0.95 6.41
CA SER A 102 -7.36 0.91 5.12
C SER A 102 -5.88 0.64 5.22
N THR A 103 -5.30 0.11 4.14
CA THR A 103 -3.86 0.00 3.96
C THR A 103 -3.40 1.02 2.93
N GLU A 104 -2.47 1.88 3.33
CA GLU A 104 -1.79 2.82 2.45
C GLU A 104 -0.47 2.23 1.97
N VAL A 105 -0.19 2.35 0.68
CA VAL A 105 1.04 1.87 0.03
C VAL A 105 1.69 3.04 -0.69
N MET A 106 2.82 3.50 -0.19
CA MET A 106 3.59 4.60 -0.78
C MET A 106 4.63 4.07 -1.75
N LEU A 107 4.73 4.70 -2.92
CA LEU A 107 5.55 4.24 -4.03
C LEU A 107 6.76 5.13 -4.23
N LYS A 108 7.90 4.54 -4.56
CA LYS A 108 9.10 5.23 -5.05
C LYS A 108 9.37 4.90 -6.52
#